data_AF-A0A9X0D0J3-F1
#
_entry.id   AF-A0A9X0D0J3-F1
#
_cell.length_a   1.000
_cell.length_b   1.000
_cell.length_c   1.000
_cell.angle_alpha   90.00
_cell.angle_beta   90.00
_cell.angle_gamma   90.00
#
_symmetry.space_group_name_H-M   'P 1'
#
loop_
_entity.id
_entity.type
_entity.pdbx_description
1 polymer ?
#
loop_
_entity_poly.entity_id
_entity_poly.type
_entity_poly.pdbx_seq_one_letter_code
_entity_poly.pdbx_strand_id
1 'polypeptide(L)'
;MNSDDVTEGIPEGIPEGIPEGIPEGIPEGFFDDPKIDAKVRKVEYKDPAEEEWEKFQKVMQVETQVSQSIVEGEDEESKVDREFSELSEQRLYFLRADALRDKQSATKVKVSQQEAVQRQSQVENSSNSGDSDFEDFFDWRAKKVL
;
A
#
# COMPACT_ATOMS: atom_id res chain seq x y z
N MET A 1 27.49 -9.84 -79.96
CA MET A 1 27.89 -9.10 -78.76
C MET A 1 27.99 -10.13 -77.66
N ASN A 2 29.22 -10.53 -77.35
CA ASN A 2 29.51 -11.53 -76.32
C ASN A 2 29.47 -10.81 -74.98
N SER A 3 28.71 -11.35 -74.04
CA SER A 3 28.69 -10.89 -72.64
C SER A 3 29.57 -11.86 -71.86
N ASP A 4 30.76 -11.39 -71.50
CA ASP A 4 31.67 -12.04 -70.57
C ASP A 4 31.10 -11.86 -69.15
N ASP A 5 30.49 -12.93 -68.61
CA ASP A 5 30.12 -13.03 -67.20
C ASP A 5 31.20 -13.85 -66.48
N VAL A 6 32.05 -13.14 -65.74
CA VAL A 6 33.12 -13.72 -64.92
C VAL A 6 32.56 -13.90 -63.51
N THR A 7 32.23 -15.13 -63.13
CA THR A 7 32.01 -15.53 -61.73
C THR A 7 33.04 -16.59 -61.36
N GLU A 8 34.17 -16.14 -60.82
CA GLU A 8 35.21 -17.00 -60.27
C GLU A 8 34.81 -17.50 -58.86
N GLY A 9 34.68 -18.82 -58.73
CA GLY A 9 35.35 -19.59 -57.68
C GLY A 9 34.79 -19.54 -56.25
N ILE A 10 33.84 -20.43 -55.94
CA ILE A 10 33.72 -20.99 -54.58
C ILE A 10 34.37 -22.38 -54.62
N PRO A 11 35.49 -22.63 -53.93
CA PRO A 11 35.99 -24.00 -53.79
C PRO A 11 35.15 -24.75 -52.74
N GLU A 12 34.40 -25.75 -53.21
CA GLU A 12 33.85 -26.83 -52.39
C GLU A 12 34.99 -27.62 -51.74
N GLY A 13 34.99 -27.70 -50.41
CA GLY A 13 35.90 -28.53 -49.66
C GLY A 13 35.32 -28.87 -48.30
N ILE A 14 34.49 -29.93 -48.24
CA ILE A 14 34.11 -30.56 -46.97
C ILE A 14 35.06 -31.76 -46.77
N PRO A 15 35.97 -31.75 -45.79
CA PRO A 15 36.58 -32.99 -45.33
C PRO A 15 35.63 -33.70 -44.35
N GLU A 16 35.06 -34.81 -44.80
CA GLU A 16 34.45 -35.84 -43.94
C GLU A 16 35.51 -36.39 -42.97
N GLY A 17 35.32 -36.11 -41.68
CA GLY A 17 36.14 -36.69 -40.63
C GLY A 17 35.91 -35.98 -39.32
N ILE A 18 34.92 -36.41 -38.55
CA ILE A 18 34.84 -36.06 -37.13
C ILE A 18 35.73 -37.08 -36.41
N PRO A 19 36.94 -36.74 -35.93
CA PRO A 19 37.71 -37.65 -35.12
C PRO A 19 36.97 -37.88 -33.79
N GLU A 20 36.56 -39.13 -33.55
CA GLU A 20 36.14 -39.60 -32.23
C GLU A 20 37.32 -39.47 -31.27
N GLY A 21 37.31 -38.43 -30.44
CA GLY A 21 38.36 -38.15 -29.46
C GLY A 21 39.08 -36.85 -29.75
N ILE A 22 38.42 -35.74 -29.45
CA ILE A 22 39.04 -34.42 -29.51
C ILE A 22 39.83 -34.20 -28.21
N PRO A 23 41.13 -33.85 -28.27
CA PRO A 23 41.95 -33.57 -27.10
C PRO A 23 41.47 -32.30 -26.37
N GLU A 24 41.64 -32.24 -25.04
CA GLU A 24 41.29 -31.16 -24.11
C GLU A 24 42.01 -29.82 -24.39
N GLY A 25 41.89 -29.27 -25.60
CA GLY A 25 42.67 -28.10 -26.03
C GLY A 25 42.13 -27.36 -27.25
N ILE A 26 40.91 -27.67 -27.73
CA ILE A 26 40.29 -26.90 -28.81
C ILE A 26 39.66 -25.60 -28.26
N PRO A 27 40.06 -24.41 -28.78
CA PRO A 27 39.53 -23.13 -28.33
C PRO A 27 38.04 -22.94 -28.66
N GLU A 28 37.36 -22.09 -27.91
CA GLU A 28 35.96 -21.70 -28.20
C GLU A 28 35.84 -21.10 -29.62
N GLY A 29 34.82 -21.51 -30.38
CA GLY A 29 34.61 -21.03 -31.75
C GLY A 29 35.53 -21.67 -32.81
N PHE A 30 36.11 -22.83 -32.53
CA PHE A 30 36.94 -23.57 -33.49
C PHE A 30 36.13 -24.19 -34.65
N PHE A 31 34.88 -24.55 -34.39
CA PHE A 31 33.96 -24.95 -35.45
C PHE A 31 33.21 -23.71 -35.92
N ASP A 32 33.35 -23.38 -37.21
CA ASP A 32 32.71 -22.22 -37.85
C ASP A 32 31.18 -22.18 -37.63
N ASP A 33 30.57 -23.32 -37.28
CA ASP A 33 29.19 -23.42 -36.82
C ASP A 33 29.08 -23.54 -35.29
N PRO A 34 28.53 -22.53 -34.59
CA PRO A 34 28.43 -22.51 -33.13
C PRO A 34 27.53 -23.63 -32.57
N LYS A 35 26.59 -24.13 -33.38
CA LYS A 35 25.73 -25.28 -33.06
C LYS A 35 26.52 -26.59 -33.02
N ILE A 36 27.55 -26.73 -33.85
CA ILE A 36 28.41 -27.91 -33.91
C ILE A 36 29.40 -27.85 -32.73
N ASP A 37 29.97 -26.69 -32.44
CA ASP A 37 30.88 -26.46 -31.29
C ASP A 37 30.21 -26.83 -29.95
N ALA A 38 28.98 -26.38 -29.73
CA ALA A 38 28.23 -26.65 -28.51
C ALA A 38 27.74 -28.11 -28.40
N LYS A 39 27.31 -28.72 -29.51
CA LYS A 39 26.91 -30.13 -29.56
C LYS A 39 28.09 -31.07 -29.29
N VAL A 40 29.28 -30.72 -29.78
CA VAL A 40 30.54 -31.42 -29.49
C VAL A 40 30.92 -31.31 -28.02
N ARG A 41 30.62 -30.18 -27.36
CA ARG A 41 30.83 -29.98 -25.91
C ARG A 41 29.69 -30.48 -25.00
N LYS A 42 28.60 -31.03 -25.55
CA LYS A 42 27.38 -31.45 -24.81
C LYS A 42 26.73 -30.33 -23.98
N VAL A 43 26.91 -29.07 -24.38
CA VAL A 43 26.24 -27.91 -23.77
C VAL A 43 25.15 -27.45 -24.72
N GLU A 44 23.93 -27.23 -24.22
CA GLU A 44 22.84 -26.70 -25.04
C GLU A 44 23.23 -25.31 -25.55
N TYR A 45 23.39 -25.19 -26.88
CA TYR A 45 23.59 -23.90 -27.51
C TYR A 45 22.28 -23.11 -27.40
N LYS A 46 22.28 -22.10 -26.54
CA LYS A 46 21.25 -21.07 -26.54
C LYS A 46 21.77 -19.94 -27.42
N ASP A 47 20.98 -19.54 -28.41
CA ASP A 47 21.37 -18.42 -29.25
C ASP A 47 21.56 -17.19 -28.35
N PRO A 48 22.67 -16.43 -28.47
CA PRO A 48 22.90 -15.25 -27.64
C PRO A 48 21.72 -14.28 -27.64
N ALA A 49 21.02 -14.18 -28.77
CA ALA A 49 19.79 -13.40 -28.92
C ALA A 49 18.61 -13.94 -28.09
N GLU A 50 18.47 -15.25 -27.94
CA GLU A 50 17.40 -15.86 -27.14
C GLU A 50 17.67 -15.69 -25.64
N GLU A 51 18.93 -15.81 -25.20
CA GLU A 51 19.30 -15.56 -23.81
C GLU A 51 19.09 -14.09 -23.41
N GLU A 52 19.47 -13.15 -24.27
CA GLU A 52 19.19 -11.73 -24.07
C GLU A 52 17.69 -11.43 -24.11
N TRP A 53 16.94 -12.12 -24.97
CA TRP A 53 15.49 -11.99 -25.04
C TRP A 53 14.78 -12.49 -23.77
N GLU A 54 15.16 -13.65 -23.26
CA GLU A 54 14.61 -14.17 -22.00
C GLU A 54 14.94 -13.26 -20.81
N LYS A 55 16.18 -12.75 -20.76
CA LYS A 55 16.58 -11.76 -19.75
C LYS A 55 15.71 -10.53 -19.85
N PHE A 56 15.47 -10.02 -21.06
CA PHE A 56 14.59 -8.87 -21.28
C PHE A 56 13.15 -9.15 -20.82
N GLN A 57 12.56 -10.29 -21.20
CA GLN A 57 11.22 -10.67 -20.77
C GLN A 57 11.10 -10.75 -19.24
N LYS A 58 12.10 -11.33 -18.59
CA LYS A 58 12.16 -11.41 -17.12
C LYS A 58 12.27 -10.03 -16.48
N VAL A 59 13.13 -9.16 -17.01
CA VAL A 59 13.28 -7.78 -16.54
C VAL A 59 11.96 -7.03 -16.68
N MET A 60 11.28 -7.13 -17.82
CA MET A 60 9.98 -6.51 -18.03
C MET A 60 8.94 -6.99 -17.01
N GLN A 61 8.85 -8.29 -16.76
CA GLN A 61 7.92 -8.84 -15.75
C GLN A 61 8.23 -8.31 -14.35
N VAL A 62 9.50 -8.33 -13.94
CA VAL A 62 9.94 -7.81 -12.64
C VAL A 62 9.63 -6.32 -12.53
N GLU A 63 9.91 -5.54 -13.56
CA GLU A 63 9.66 -4.10 -13.56
C GLU A 63 8.15 -3.79 -13.45
N THR A 64 7.30 -4.56 -14.16
CA THR A 64 5.84 -4.42 -14.04
C THR A 64 5.35 -4.77 -12.64
N GLN A 65 5.91 -5.82 -12.02
CA GLN A 65 5.56 -6.23 -10.67
C GLN A 65 5.99 -5.19 -9.62
N VAL A 66 7.20 -4.64 -9.76
CA VAL A 66 7.70 -3.57 -8.87
C VAL A 66 6.82 -2.34 -9.01
N SER A 67 6.48 -1.95 -10.25
CA SER A 67 5.58 -0.82 -10.50
C SER A 67 4.20 -1.01 -9.86
N GLN A 68 3.61 -2.21 -10.00
CA GLN A 68 2.33 -2.54 -9.36
C GLN A 68 2.44 -2.48 -7.83
N SER A 69 3.49 -3.07 -7.25
CA SER A 69 3.70 -3.05 -5.80
C SER A 69 3.86 -1.63 -5.24
N ILE A 70 4.48 -0.72 -6.00
CA ILE A 70 4.61 0.68 -5.58
C ILE A 70 3.24 1.37 -5.58
N VAL A 71 2.45 1.21 -6.64
CA VAL A 71 1.11 1.80 -6.75
C VAL A 71 0.17 1.26 -5.68
N GLU A 72 0.18 -0.05 -5.46
CA GLU A 72 -0.61 -0.69 -4.40
C GLU A 72 -0.23 -0.16 -3.02
N GLY A 73 1.07 0.06 -2.76
CA GLY A 73 1.55 0.67 -1.52
C GLY A 73 1.06 2.10 -1.31
N GLU A 74 1.09 2.94 -2.35
CA GLU A 74 0.60 4.32 -2.31
C GLU A 74 -0.93 4.37 -2.08
N ASP A 75 -1.67 3.48 -2.73
CA ASP A 75 -3.12 3.35 -2.53
C ASP A 75 -3.46 2.87 -1.12
N GLU A 76 -2.67 1.96 -0.54
CA GLU A 76 -2.83 1.51 0.85
C GLU A 76 -2.52 2.63 1.85
N GLU A 77 -1.44 3.38 1.65
CA GLU A 77 -1.09 4.54 2.50
C GLU A 77 -2.20 5.59 2.47
N SER A 78 -2.71 5.91 1.28
CA SER A 78 -3.83 6.86 1.12
C SER A 78 -5.10 6.41 1.86
N LYS A 79 -5.39 5.10 1.87
CA LYS A 79 -6.50 4.55 2.66
C LYS A 79 -6.25 4.74 4.14
N VAL A 80 -5.05 4.40 4.62
CA VAL A 80 -4.67 4.51 6.02
C VAL A 80 -4.75 5.96 6.50
N ASP A 81 -4.29 6.93 5.72
CA ASP A 81 -4.35 8.36 6.08
C ASP A 81 -5.79 8.88 6.24
N ARG A 82 -6.71 8.43 5.38
CA ARG A 82 -8.13 8.76 5.50
C ARG A 82 -8.71 8.20 6.79
N GLU A 83 -8.46 6.91 7.06
CA GLU A 83 -8.93 6.24 8.26
C GLU A 83 -8.30 6.85 9.53
N PHE A 84 -7.02 7.24 9.48
CA PHE A 84 -6.32 7.87 10.59
C PHE A 84 -6.92 9.23 10.96
N SER A 85 -7.29 10.02 9.94
CA SER A 85 -7.94 11.31 10.13
C SER A 85 -9.31 11.14 10.80
N GLU A 86 -10.09 10.15 10.36
CA GLU A 86 -11.39 9.82 10.95
C GLU A 86 -11.24 9.35 12.41
N LEU A 87 -10.32 8.42 12.68
CA LEU A 87 -10.07 7.95 14.05
C LEU A 87 -9.59 9.07 14.97
N SER A 88 -8.78 10.01 14.45
CA SER A 88 -8.33 11.17 15.21
C SER A 88 -9.49 12.08 15.59
N GLU A 89 -10.43 12.30 14.68
CA GLU A 89 -11.65 13.08 14.95
C GLU A 89 -12.54 12.36 15.98
N GLN A 90 -12.78 11.06 15.81
CA GLN A 90 -13.52 10.24 16.78
C GLN A 90 -12.90 10.33 18.17
N ARG A 91 -11.57 10.22 18.28
CA ARG A 91 -10.84 10.38 19.54
C ARG A 91 -11.10 11.73 20.18
N LEU A 92 -11.10 12.82 19.41
CA LEU A 92 -11.39 14.16 19.92
C LEU A 92 -12.82 14.27 20.46
N TYR A 93 -13.81 13.67 19.78
CA TYR A 93 -15.18 13.62 20.27
C TYR A 93 -15.30 12.85 21.59
N PHE A 94 -14.64 11.71 21.71
CA PHE A 94 -14.63 10.94 22.96
C PHE A 94 -13.99 11.72 24.10
N LEU A 95 -12.83 12.35 23.89
CA LEU A 95 -12.19 13.19 24.90
C LEU A 95 -13.11 14.34 25.35
N ARG A 96 -13.84 14.95 24.40
CA ARG A 96 -14.81 15.99 24.72
C ARG A 96 -15.98 15.46 25.53
N ALA A 97 -16.51 14.29 25.19
CA ALA A 97 -17.61 13.66 25.90
C ALA A 97 -17.21 13.30 27.35
N ASP A 98 -16.01 12.74 27.53
CA ASP A 98 -15.48 12.41 28.85
C ASP A 98 -15.30 13.66 29.71
N ALA A 99 -14.71 14.73 29.15
CA ALA A 99 -14.56 15.99 29.87
C ALA A 99 -15.90 16.62 30.28
N LEU A 100 -16.95 16.46 29.48
CA LEU A 100 -18.30 16.91 29.83
C LEU A 100 -18.91 16.03 30.93
N ARG A 101 -18.68 14.72 30.89
CA ARG A 101 -19.13 13.78 31.93
C ARG A 101 -18.48 14.07 33.28
N ASP A 102 -17.20 14.40 33.28
CA ASP A 102 -16.45 14.80 34.49
C ASP A 102 -16.98 16.12 35.05
N LYS A 103 -17.26 17.11 34.18
CA LYS A 103 -17.89 18.37 34.60
C LYS A 103 -19.29 18.15 35.15
N GLN A 104 -20.09 17.29 34.51
CA GLN A 104 -21.45 16.98 34.96
C GLN A 104 -21.44 16.30 36.33
N SER A 105 -20.55 15.32 36.55
CA SER A 105 -20.45 14.63 37.83
C SER A 105 -19.98 15.60 38.93
N ALA A 106 -18.99 16.45 38.66
CA ALA A 106 -18.52 17.47 39.60
C ALA A 106 -19.62 18.49 39.96
N THR A 107 -20.38 18.97 38.97
CA THR A 107 -21.51 19.88 39.21
C THR A 107 -22.62 19.18 40.00
N LYS A 108 -22.98 17.94 39.65
CA LYS A 108 -23.99 17.16 40.40
C LYS A 108 -23.60 16.98 41.86
N VAL A 109 -22.32 16.70 42.14
CA VAL A 109 -21.80 16.59 43.50
C VAL A 109 -21.89 17.93 44.23
N LYS A 110 -21.53 19.05 43.60
CA LYS A 110 -21.63 20.39 44.19
C LYS A 110 -23.09 20.78 44.48
N VAL A 111 -23.99 20.55 43.53
CA VAL A 111 -25.44 20.82 43.68
C VAL A 111 -26.01 19.98 44.82
N SER A 112 -25.73 18.69 44.87
CA SER A 112 -26.20 17.82 45.96
C SER A 112 -25.67 18.26 47.34
N GLN A 113 -24.41 18.72 47.43
CA GLN A 113 -23.87 19.29 48.68
C GLN A 113 -24.56 20.61 49.06
N GLN A 114 -24.80 21.50 48.10
CA GLN A 114 -25.49 22.78 48.33
C GLN A 114 -26.96 22.57 48.73
N GLU A 115 -27.67 21.65 48.09
CA GLU A 115 -29.04 21.26 48.45
C GLU A 115 -29.10 20.65 49.86
N ALA A 116 -28.13 19.82 50.24
CA ALA A 116 -28.06 19.27 51.60
C ALA A 116 -27.87 20.36 52.65
N VAL A 117 -27.04 21.37 52.36
CA VAL A 117 -26.84 22.54 53.23
C VAL A 117 -28.09 23.44 53.27
N GLN A 118 -28.72 23.70 52.12
CA GLN A 118 -29.97 24.48 52.06
C GLN A 118 -31.11 23.79 52.81
N ARG A 119 -31.27 22.47 52.69
CA ARG A 119 -32.26 21.68 53.44
C ARG A 119 -32.03 21.75 54.94
N GLN A 120 -30.78 21.85 55.41
CA GLN A 120 -30.48 22.09 56.82
C GLN A 120 -30.86 23.52 57.26
N SER A 121 -30.66 24.53 56.40
CA SER A 121 -31.07 25.93 56.71
C SER A 121 -32.57 26.21 56.57
N GLN A 122 -33.30 25.47 55.73
CA GLN A 122 -34.74 25.68 55.49
C GLN A 122 -35.61 25.21 56.67
N VAL A 123 -35.08 24.36 57.55
CA VAL A 123 -35.74 23.96 58.81
C VAL A 123 -35.77 25.12 59.82
N GLU A 124 -34.92 26.14 59.67
CA GLU A 124 -34.88 27.30 60.59
C GLU A 124 -35.52 28.59 60.05
N ASN A 125 -35.95 28.64 58.79
CA ASN A 125 -36.61 29.84 58.24
C ASN A 125 -37.67 29.52 57.18
N SER A 126 -38.81 28.96 57.62
CA SER A 126 -40.03 28.84 56.79
C SER A 126 -40.81 30.16 56.79
N SER A 127 -40.36 31.12 55.97
CA SER A 127 -41.23 32.22 55.53
C SER A 127 -40.65 32.91 54.30
N ASN A 128 -40.90 32.36 53.10
CA ASN A 128 -40.92 33.17 51.88
C ASN A 128 -41.83 32.53 50.83
N SER A 129 -43.00 33.12 50.64
CA SER A 129 -44.04 32.75 49.68
C SER A 129 -43.96 33.72 48.49
N GLY A 130 -43.21 33.37 47.45
CA GLY A 130 -43.10 34.23 46.25
C GLY A 130 -42.19 33.74 45.12
N ASP A 131 -41.82 32.44 45.07
CA ASP A 131 -40.80 31.93 44.14
C ASP A 131 -41.37 31.23 42.89
N SER A 132 -42.70 31.06 42.82
CA SER A 132 -43.36 30.32 41.72
C SER A 132 -43.31 31.01 40.36
N ASP A 133 -43.08 32.34 40.32
CA ASP A 133 -43.16 33.14 39.09
C ASP A 133 -41.81 33.19 38.33
N PHE A 134 -40.72 32.81 38.98
CA PHE A 134 -39.38 32.83 38.38
C PHE A 134 -39.03 31.51 37.65
N GLU A 135 -39.65 30.39 38.04
CA GLU A 135 -39.47 29.10 37.37
C GLU A 135 -40.16 29.03 36.00
N ASP A 136 -41.34 29.67 35.83
CA ASP A 136 -42.06 29.72 34.55
C ASP A 136 -41.33 30.59 33.49
N PHE A 137 -40.38 31.43 33.91
CA PHE A 137 -39.53 32.24 33.02
C PHE A 137 -38.45 31.41 32.30
N PHE A 138 -38.03 30.27 32.86
CA PHE A 138 -37.06 29.37 32.23
C PHE A 138 -37.70 28.38 31.24
N ASP A 139 -39.03 28.28 31.23
CA ASP A 139 -39.80 27.35 30.42
C ASP A 139 -40.16 27.88 29.02
N TRP A 140 -39.31 28.74 28.44
CA TRP A 140 -39.48 29.26 27.07
C TRP A 140 -39.47 28.18 25.97
N ARG A 141 -39.12 26.92 26.31
CA ARG A 141 -39.17 25.75 25.42
C ARG A 141 -40.39 24.85 25.65
N ALA A 142 -41.19 25.08 26.69
CA ALA A 142 -42.40 24.31 26.93
C ALA A 142 -43.51 24.82 26.01
N LYS A 143 -43.93 24.00 25.05
CA LYS A 143 -45.20 24.24 24.36
C LYS A 143 -46.32 23.93 25.35
N LYS A 144 -46.98 24.98 25.86
CA LYS A 144 -48.22 24.81 26.63
C LYS A 144 -49.23 24.18 25.66
N VAL A 145 -49.52 22.90 25.87
CA VAL A 145 -50.57 22.18 25.15
C VAL A 145 -51.89 22.72 25.70
N LEU A 146 -52.62 23.47 24.87
CA LEU A 146 -53.97 23.95 25.15
C LEU A 146 -54.98 22.81 25.04
#